data_AF-B1XQC3-F1
#
_entry.id   AF-B1XQC3-F1
#
_cell.length_a   1.000
_cell.length_b   1.000
_cell.length_c   1.000
_cell.angle_alpha   90.00
_cell.angle_beta   90.00
_cell.angle_gamma   90.00
#
_symmetry.space_group_name_H-M   'P 1'
#
loop_
_entity.id
_entity.type
_entity.pdbx_description
1 polymer ?
#
loop_
_entity_poly.entity_id
_entity_poly.type
_entity_poly.pdbx_seq_one_letter_code
_entity_poly.pdbx_strand_id
1 'polypeptide(L)'
;MGRSPLPEKIQNKVRERAKGLCEYCHGVELWQYVRFTIDHVIPQARGGSDDVDNLALACFNCNRRKSSFVTGVDLLSGAEVRLFNPRCDRWADHFVWAEDGVILVGLTEIGRATIARLDMNRERVLLIRQADRDVGRHPPKLDRLLGDSGTSDLV
;
A
#
# COMPACT_ATOMS: atom_id res chain seq x y z
N MET A 1 -5.05 28.86 2.92
CA MET A 1 -3.77 28.72 3.64
C MET A 1 -3.19 27.36 3.29
N GLY A 2 -1.99 27.31 2.72
CA GLY A 2 -1.27 26.05 2.50
C GLY A 2 -0.81 25.50 3.86
N ARG A 3 -0.93 24.19 4.05
CA ARG A 3 -0.55 23.52 5.31
C ARG A 3 0.97 23.49 5.46
N SER A 4 1.46 23.66 6.70
CA SER A 4 2.88 23.45 7.00
C SER A 4 3.25 21.98 6.77
N PRO A 5 4.43 21.70 6.21
CA PRO A 5 4.90 20.32 6.04
C PRO A 5 5.15 19.64 7.39
N LEU A 6 4.97 18.32 7.44
CA LEU A 6 5.34 17.50 8.60
C LEU A 6 6.84 17.68 8.91
N PRO A 7 7.25 17.70 10.20
CA PRO A 7 8.67 17.73 10.56
C PRO A 7 9.46 16.61 9.88
N GLU A 8 10.66 16.92 9.38
CA GLU A 8 11.52 15.96 8.67
C GLU A 8 11.77 14.68 9.48
N LYS A 9 11.97 14.82 10.79
CA LYS A 9 12.14 13.70 11.72
C LYS A 9 10.95 12.72 11.71
N ILE A 10 9.73 13.23 11.56
CA ILE A 10 8.53 12.39 11.46
C ILE A 10 8.48 11.70 10.10
N GLN A 11 8.80 12.43 9.02
CA GLN A 11 8.83 11.86 7.67
C GLN A 11 9.86 10.73 7.54
N ASN A 12 11.06 10.89 8.12
CA ASN A 12 12.12 9.89 8.09
C ASN A 12 11.71 8.63 8.86
N LYS A 13 11.13 8.77 10.06
CA LYS A 13 10.60 7.63 10.82
C LYS A 13 9.58 6.80 10.03
N VAL A 14 8.65 7.44 9.34
CA VAL A 14 7.65 6.77 8.51
C VAL A 14 8.31 6.00 7.36
N ARG A 15 9.31 6.61 6.70
CA ARG A 15 10.04 6.01 5.57
C ARG A 15 10.89 4.82 5.99
N GLU A 16 11.63 4.95 7.08
CA GLU A 16 12.46 3.88 7.65
C GLU A 16 11.60 2.66 8.02
N ARG A 17 10.48 2.88 8.72
CA ARG A 17 9.52 1.82 9.07
C ARG A 17 8.97 1.12 7.82
N ALA A 18 8.62 1.89 6.79
CA ALA A 18 8.05 1.36 5.56
C ALA A 18 9.07 0.68 4.63
N LYS A 19 10.38 0.76 4.94
CA LYS A 19 11.48 0.20 4.14
C LYS A 19 11.44 0.62 2.66
N GLY A 20 10.98 1.86 2.40
CA GLY A 20 10.83 2.39 1.04
C GLY A 20 9.68 1.76 0.23
N LEU A 21 8.80 0.98 0.85
CA LEU A 21 7.61 0.44 0.20
C LEU A 21 6.39 1.34 0.47
N CYS A 22 5.51 1.45 -0.51
CA CYS A 22 4.18 1.98 -0.25
C CYS A 22 3.45 0.99 0.66
N GLU A 23 3.02 1.43 1.84
CA GLU A 23 2.42 0.57 2.85
C GLU A 23 1.01 0.04 2.45
N TYR A 24 0.51 0.45 1.29
CA TYR A 24 -0.75 -0.04 0.70
C TYR A 24 -0.50 -1.05 -0.42
N CYS A 25 0.18 -0.62 -1.49
CA CYS A 25 0.33 -1.43 -2.71
C CYS A 25 1.70 -2.10 -2.86
N HIS A 26 2.59 -1.91 -1.88
CA HIS A 26 3.96 -2.45 -1.85
C HIS A 26 4.81 -2.10 -3.09
N GLY A 27 4.47 -1.01 -3.80
CA GLY A 27 5.36 -0.41 -4.78
C GLY A 27 6.64 0.10 -4.13
N VAL A 28 7.78 -0.04 -4.82
CA VAL A 28 9.12 0.32 -4.29
C VAL A 28 9.46 1.76 -4.68
N GLU A 29 9.66 2.65 -3.71
CA GLU A 29 9.95 4.07 -3.95
C GLU A 29 11.19 4.30 -4.82
N LEU A 30 12.23 3.46 -4.65
CA LEU A 30 13.51 3.55 -5.36
C LEU A 30 13.35 3.58 -6.89
N TRP A 31 12.34 2.88 -7.42
CA TRP A 31 12.11 2.74 -8.86
C TRP A 31 11.07 3.72 -9.40
N GLN A 32 10.67 4.71 -8.61
CA GLN A 32 9.59 5.62 -8.94
C GLN A 32 10.13 7.01 -9.26
N TYR A 33 9.58 7.63 -10.29
CA TYR A 33 10.00 8.96 -10.76
C TYR A 33 9.81 10.05 -9.69
N VAL A 34 8.81 9.90 -8.83
CA VAL A 34 8.54 10.82 -7.73
C VAL A 34 8.67 10.11 -6.40
N ARG A 35 9.16 10.85 -5.40
CA ARG A 35 9.11 10.38 -4.01
C ARG A 35 7.68 10.14 -3.59
N PHE A 36 7.50 9.13 -2.76
CA PHE A 36 6.27 8.84 -2.07
C PHE A 36 5.95 9.95 -1.08
N THR A 37 4.68 10.03 -0.76
CA THR A 37 4.09 11.01 0.15
C THR A 37 3.78 10.35 1.49
N ILE A 38 3.64 11.17 2.53
CA ILE A 38 3.12 10.70 3.81
C ILE A 38 1.60 10.88 3.80
N ASP A 39 0.88 9.78 3.91
CA ASP A 39 -0.58 9.75 4.04
C ASP A 39 -0.99 9.69 5.51
N HIS A 40 -2.14 10.28 5.82
CA HIS A 40 -2.81 10.14 7.10
C HIS A 40 -3.85 9.02 6.99
N VAL A 41 -3.61 7.89 7.67
CA VAL A 41 -4.49 6.72 7.63
C VAL A 41 -5.93 7.12 7.98
N ILE A 42 -6.12 7.77 9.12
CA ILE A 42 -7.30 8.58 9.41
C ILE A 42 -7.04 9.98 8.86
N PRO A 43 -7.81 10.46 7.87
CA PRO A 43 -7.60 11.78 7.30
C PRO A 43 -7.73 12.89 8.34
N GLN A 44 -6.93 13.94 8.22
CA GLN A 44 -7.01 15.09 9.13
C GLN A 44 -8.39 15.77 9.11
N ALA A 45 -9.09 15.75 7.96
CA ALA A 45 -10.47 16.24 7.86
C ALA A 45 -11.48 15.44 8.72
N ARG A 46 -11.08 14.27 9.23
CA ARG A 46 -11.82 13.42 10.15
C ARG A 46 -11.15 13.34 11.54
N GLY A 47 -10.29 14.30 11.86
CA GLY A 47 -9.61 14.39 13.16
C GLY A 47 -8.35 13.53 13.31
N GLY A 48 -7.80 12.99 12.22
CA GLY A 48 -6.54 12.26 12.28
C GLY A 48 -5.36 13.14 12.70
N SER A 49 -4.49 12.60 13.56
CA SER A 49 -3.31 13.31 14.09
C SER A 49 -2.10 13.23 13.15
N ASP A 50 -1.11 14.07 13.40
CA ASP A 50 0.22 14.03 12.75
C ASP A 50 1.19 13.05 13.43
N ASP A 51 0.70 12.23 14.36
CA ASP A 51 1.51 11.23 15.06
C ASP A 51 1.91 10.10 14.10
N VAL A 52 3.10 9.56 14.31
CA VAL A 52 3.67 8.48 13.47
C VAL A 52 2.73 7.26 13.36
N ASP A 53 1.88 7.05 14.38
CA ASP A 53 0.91 5.96 14.46
C ASP A 53 -0.37 6.20 13.61
N ASN A 54 -0.55 7.40 13.06
CA ASN A 54 -1.58 7.69 12.06
C ASN A 54 -1.00 7.94 10.66
N LEU A 55 0.32 7.87 10.49
CA LEU A 55 0.99 8.17 9.23
C LEU A 55 1.42 6.90 8.49
N ALA A 56 1.29 6.90 7.18
CA ALA A 56 1.74 5.83 6.30
C ALA A 56 2.56 6.35 5.11
N LEU A 57 3.60 5.62 4.69
CA LEU A 57 4.28 5.91 3.44
C LEU A 57 3.40 5.44 2.27
N ALA A 58 3.03 6.36 1.39
CA ALA A 58 2.10 6.07 0.30
C ALA A 58 2.63 6.61 -1.03
N CYS A 59 2.57 5.79 -2.08
CA CYS A 59 2.83 6.28 -3.42
C CYS A 59 1.80 7.36 -3.80
N PHE A 60 2.19 8.24 -4.73
CA PHE A 60 1.35 9.37 -5.14
C PHE A 60 -0.08 8.94 -5.49
N ASN A 61 -0.23 7.80 -6.17
CA ASN A 61 -1.55 7.32 -6.54
C ASN A 61 -2.36 6.80 -5.34
N CYS A 62 -1.80 5.93 -4.51
CA CYS A 62 -2.53 5.36 -3.37
C CYS A 62 -3.00 6.48 -2.44
N ASN A 63 -2.13 7.45 -2.14
CA ASN A 63 -2.52 8.60 -1.32
C ASN A 63 -3.63 9.42 -2.00
N ARG A 64 -3.46 9.78 -3.29
CA ARG A 64 -4.46 10.57 -4.02
C ARG A 64 -5.82 9.88 -4.16
N ARG A 65 -5.84 8.57 -4.40
CA ARG A 65 -7.08 7.77 -4.51
C ARG A 65 -7.74 7.58 -3.15
N LYS A 66 -6.94 7.39 -2.09
CA LYS A 66 -7.45 7.30 -0.72
C LYS A 66 -8.09 8.62 -0.30
N SER A 67 -7.40 9.74 -0.53
CA SER A 67 -7.91 11.08 -0.20
C SER A 67 -8.47 11.11 1.23
N SER A 68 -9.75 11.45 1.40
CA SER A 68 -10.45 11.44 2.68
C SER A 68 -11.23 10.15 2.96
N PHE A 69 -11.14 9.13 2.12
CA PHE A 69 -11.84 7.85 2.33
C PHE A 69 -11.14 7.00 3.40
N VAL A 70 -11.96 6.40 4.27
CA VAL A 70 -11.54 5.36 5.24
C VAL A 70 -12.29 4.05 5.03
N THR A 71 -13.21 4.02 4.06
CA THR A 71 -14.02 2.87 3.67
C THR A 71 -13.98 2.66 2.17
N GLY A 72 -14.25 1.43 1.73
CA GLY A 72 -14.39 1.04 0.34
C GLY A 72 -15.43 -0.07 0.22
N VAL A 73 -15.94 -0.28 -1.00
CA VAL A 73 -16.88 -1.36 -1.28
C VAL A 73 -16.08 -2.59 -1.72
N ASP A 74 -16.28 -3.71 -1.05
CA ASP A 74 -15.83 -5.01 -1.55
C ASP A 74 -16.75 -5.43 -2.70
N LEU A 75 -16.22 -5.44 -3.92
CA LEU A 75 -17.02 -5.72 -5.12
C LEU A 75 -17.55 -7.16 -5.18
N LEU A 76 -17.01 -8.08 -4.37
CA LEU A 76 -17.51 -9.45 -4.30
C LEU A 76 -18.76 -9.58 -3.42
N SER A 77 -18.71 -9.05 -2.19
CA SER A 77 -19.83 -9.12 -1.24
C SER A 77 -20.83 -7.97 -1.37
N GLY A 78 -20.42 -6.85 -1.97
CA GLY A 78 -21.17 -5.60 -1.99
C GLY A 78 -21.10 -4.80 -0.68
N ALA A 79 -20.42 -5.31 0.35
CA ALA A 79 -20.32 -4.65 1.64
C ALA A 79 -19.40 -3.42 1.59
N GLU A 80 -19.81 -2.33 2.25
CA GLU A 80 -18.90 -1.24 2.57
C GLU A 80 -18.14 -1.57 3.85
N VAL A 81 -16.81 -1.71 3.72
CA VAL A 81 -15.90 -2.07 4.81
C VAL A 81 -14.82 -1.02 4.97
N ARG A 82 -14.15 -1.00 6.13
CA ARG A 82 -12.98 -0.14 6.33
C ARG A 82 -11.87 -0.48 5.34
N LEU A 83 -11.07 0.51 4.95
CA LEU A 83 -9.84 0.30 4.21
C LEU A 83 -8.76 -0.31 5.11
N PHE A 84 -7.77 -0.92 4.46
CA PHE A 84 -6.57 -1.45 5.11
C PHE A 84 -5.83 -0.33 5.86
N ASN A 85 -5.43 -0.64 7.08
CA ASN A 85 -4.70 0.25 7.96
C ASN A 85 -3.35 -0.42 8.34
N PRO A 86 -2.21 0.06 7.80
CA PRO A 86 -0.89 -0.55 8.05
C PRO A 86 -0.41 -0.42 9.52
N ARG A 87 -1.18 0.21 10.40
CA ARG A 87 -0.89 0.38 11.83
C ARG A 87 -1.54 -0.71 12.68
N CYS A 88 -2.64 -1.31 12.22
CA CYS A 88 -3.32 -2.39 12.93
C CYS A 88 -3.47 -3.68 12.11
N ASP A 89 -3.22 -3.64 10.81
CA ASP A 89 -3.36 -4.77 9.89
C ASP A 89 -1.99 -5.25 9.40
N ARG A 90 -1.80 -6.56 9.33
CA ARG A 90 -0.63 -7.17 8.70
C ARG A 90 -0.90 -7.30 7.20
N TRP A 91 -0.03 -6.76 6.36
CA TRP A 91 -0.25 -6.75 4.90
C TRP A 91 -0.53 -8.14 4.32
N ALA A 92 0.26 -9.14 4.73
CA ALA A 92 0.15 -10.53 4.25
C ALA A 92 -1.15 -11.25 4.63
N ASP A 93 -1.91 -10.72 5.60
CA ASP A 93 -3.21 -11.29 5.98
C ASP A 93 -4.32 -10.79 5.03
N HIS A 94 -4.11 -9.63 4.40
CA HIS A 94 -5.09 -8.98 3.54
C HIS A 94 -4.75 -9.06 2.05
N PHE A 95 -3.47 -9.19 1.72
CA PHE A 95 -2.99 -9.14 0.35
C PHE A 95 -1.96 -10.23 0.07
N VAL A 96 -1.86 -10.57 -1.21
CA VAL A 96 -0.85 -11.45 -1.76
C VAL A 96 -0.64 -11.07 -3.23
N TRP A 97 0.55 -11.28 -3.76
CA TRP A 97 0.75 -11.18 -5.21
C TRP A 97 0.23 -12.44 -5.90
N ALA A 98 -0.34 -12.32 -7.09
CA ALA A 98 -0.62 -13.48 -7.92
C ALA A 98 0.68 -14.23 -8.27
N GLU A 99 0.56 -15.44 -8.81
CA GLU A 99 1.71 -16.27 -9.19
C GLU A 99 2.66 -15.55 -10.17
N ASP A 100 2.10 -14.67 -11.01
CA ASP A 100 2.87 -13.83 -11.92
C ASP A 100 3.63 -12.67 -11.24
N GLY A 101 3.41 -12.43 -9.94
CA GLY A 101 4.02 -11.36 -9.18
C GLY A 101 3.58 -9.95 -9.59
N VAL A 102 2.55 -9.77 -10.42
CA VAL A 102 2.15 -8.48 -11.01
C VAL A 102 0.78 -8.03 -10.49
N ILE A 103 -0.17 -8.96 -10.39
CA ILE A 103 -1.52 -8.66 -9.92
C ILE A 103 -1.55 -8.75 -8.40
N LEU A 104 -2.06 -7.70 -7.75
CA LEU A 104 -2.31 -7.74 -6.31
C LEU A 104 -3.69 -8.36 -6.02
N VAL A 105 -3.74 -9.37 -5.17
CA VAL A 105 -4.98 -10.09 -4.83
C VAL A 105 -5.39 -9.78 -3.39
N GLY A 106 -6.67 -9.47 -3.18
CA GLY A 106 -7.24 -9.23 -1.85
C GLY A 106 -7.77 -10.52 -1.24
N LEU A 107 -7.19 -10.97 -0.13
CA LEU A 107 -7.56 -12.19 0.59
C LEU A 107 -8.79 -12.04 1.48
N THR A 108 -9.11 -10.80 1.86
CA THR A 108 -10.22 -10.43 2.76
C THR A 108 -11.10 -9.37 2.12
N GLU A 109 -12.29 -9.13 2.68
CA GLU A 109 -13.16 -8.03 2.25
C GLU A 109 -12.43 -6.68 2.32
N ILE A 110 -11.68 -6.44 3.41
CA ILE A 110 -10.83 -5.24 3.58
C ILE A 110 -9.80 -5.15 2.45
N GLY A 111 -9.11 -6.25 2.14
CA GLY A 111 -8.10 -6.27 1.07
C GLY A 111 -8.72 -5.95 -0.29
N ARG A 112 -9.81 -6.62 -0.66
CA ARG A 112 -10.51 -6.40 -1.93
C ARG A 112 -11.07 -4.98 -2.04
N ALA A 113 -11.74 -4.48 -1.00
CA ALA A 113 -12.25 -3.12 -0.94
C ALA A 113 -11.12 -2.07 -1.06
N THR A 114 -9.96 -2.35 -0.46
CA THR A 114 -8.79 -1.45 -0.53
C THR A 114 -8.18 -1.43 -1.93
N ILE A 115 -8.00 -2.59 -2.56
CA ILE A 115 -7.53 -2.69 -3.96
C ILE A 115 -8.45 -1.91 -4.89
N ALA A 116 -9.77 -2.09 -4.75
CA ALA A 116 -10.76 -1.42 -5.56
C ALA A 116 -10.76 0.11 -5.33
N ARG A 117 -10.80 0.55 -4.07
CA ARG A 117 -10.79 1.99 -3.71
C ARG A 117 -9.55 2.70 -4.20
N LEU A 118 -8.38 2.07 -4.02
CA LEU A 118 -7.09 2.67 -4.35
C LEU A 118 -6.64 2.41 -5.79
N ASP A 119 -7.43 1.62 -6.53
CA ASP A 119 -7.18 1.28 -7.93
C ASP A 119 -5.76 0.73 -8.13
N MET A 120 -5.41 -0.25 -7.28
CA MET A 120 -4.04 -0.76 -7.13
C MET A 120 -3.59 -1.65 -8.30
N ASN A 121 -4.53 -2.10 -9.13
CA ASN A 121 -4.30 -2.94 -10.30
C ASN A 121 -4.72 -2.25 -11.61
N ARG A 122 -4.71 -0.91 -11.67
CA ARG A 122 -4.94 -0.24 -12.95
C ARG A 122 -3.91 -0.65 -13.99
N GLU A 123 -4.32 -0.66 -15.25
CA GLU A 123 -3.52 -1.03 -16.42
C GLU A 123 -2.08 -0.50 -16.37
N ARG A 124 -1.90 0.82 -16.21
CA ARG A 124 -0.56 1.42 -16.16
C ARG A 124 0.33 0.84 -15.06
N VAL A 125 -0.23 0.50 -13.89
CA VAL A 125 0.56 -0.09 -12.80
C VAL A 125 0.92 -1.54 -13.10
N LEU A 126 0.00 -2.30 -13.70
CA LEU A 126 0.29 -3.67 -14.15
C LEU A 126 1.43 -3.69 -15.18
N LEU A 127 1.40 -2.78 -16.16
CA LEU A 127 2.47 -2.65 -17.17
C LEU A 127 3.83 -2.30 -16.55
N ILE A 128 3.85 -1.39 -15.55
CA ILE A 128 5.09 -1.04 -14.85
C ILE A 128 5.62 -2.23 -14.03
N ARG A 129 4.74 -2.89 -13.27
CA ARG A 129 5.11 -4.08 -12.47
C ARG A 129 5.63 -5.21 -13.35
N GLN A 130 5.02 -5.41 -14.51
CA GLN A 130 5.45 -6.38 -15.52
C GLN A 130 6.89 -6.06 -15.98
N ALA A 131 7.16 -4.82 -16.40
CA ALA A 131 8.50 -4.41 -16.81
C ALA A 131 9.53 -4.50 -15.67
N ASP A 132 9.14 -4.10 -14.45
CA ASP A 132 10.01 -4.19 -13.27
C ASP A 132 10.29 -5.65 -12.85
N ARG A 133 9.31 -6.55 -13.02
CA ARG A 133 9.49 -7.99 -12.79
C ARG A 133 10.54 -8.57 -13.72
N ASP A 134 10.48 -8.22 -15.00
CA ASP A 134 11.40 -8.75 -16.02
C ASP A 134 12.87 -8.34 -15.76
N VAL A 135 13.10 -7.32 -14.92
CA VAL A 135 14.44 -6.90 -14.46
C VAL A 135 14.69 -7.16 -12.97
N GLY A 136 13.85 -7.97 -12.30
CA GLY A 136 14.04 -8.39 -10.91
C GLY A 136 13.80 -7.31 -9.85
N ARG A 137 13.04 -6.26 -10.15
CA ARG A 137 12.70 -5.15 -9.24
C ARG A 137 11.35 -5.32 -8.54
N HIS A 138 10.51 -6.24 -9.02
CA HIS A 138 9.17 -6.50 -8.52
C HIS A 138 8.85 -8.01 -8.59
N PRO A 139 8.04 -8.57 -7.68
CA PRO A 139 7.54 -7.97 -6.42
C PRO A 139 8.65 -7.80 -5.37
N PRO A 140 8.39 -7.09 -4.25
CA PRO A 140 9.32 -7.05 -3.13
C PRO A 140 9.61 -8.47 -2.62
N LYS A 141 10.89 -8.78 -2.42
CA LYS A 141 11.37 -10.14 -2.08
C LYS A 141 10.76 -10.76 -0.81
N LEU A 142 10.26 -9.94 0.11
CA LEU A 142 9.64 -10.40 1.35
C LEU A 142 8.14 -10.64 1.22
N ASP A 143 7.54 -10.26 0.10
CA ASP A 143 6.12 -10.49 -0.15
C ASP A 143 5.92 -11.89 -0.74
N ARG A 144 4.87 -12.55 -0.28
CA ARG A 144 4.50 -13.89 -0.75
C ARG A 144 3.79 -13.83 -2.10
N LEU A 145 4.05 -14.82 -2.95
CA LEU A 145 3.24 -15.12 -4.15
C LEU A 145 2.16 -16.16 -3.84
N LEU A 146 1.02 -16.08 -4.53
CA LEU A 146 0.05 -17.16 -4.55
C LEU A 146 0.72 -18.42 -5.11
N GLY A 147 0.61 -19.52 -4.37
CA GLY A 147 1.25 -20.78 -4.74
C GLY A 147 2.60 -21.03 -4.05
N ASP A 148 3.19 -20.03 -3.37
CA ASP A 148 4.36 -20.26 -2.52
C ASP A 148 3.96 -21.19 -1.36
N SER A 149 4.26 -22.47 -1.51
CA SER A 149 4.28 -23.43 -0.41
C SER A 149 5.45 -23.04 0.49
N GLY A 150 5.19 -22.19 1.48
CA GLY A 150 6.22 -21.55 2.30
C GLY A 150 7.30 -22.52 2.78
N THR A 151 8.43 -22.55 2.09
CA THR A 151 9.70 -22.97 2.65
C THR A 151 10.33 -21.73 3.26
N SER A 152 10.03 -21.54 4.54
CA SER A 152 10.78 -20.64 5.41
C SER A 152 12.20 -21.18 5.55
N ASP A 153 13.06 -20.94 4.56
CA ASP A 153 14.49 -21.08 4.74
C ASP A 153 15.00 -19.83 5.46
N LEU A 154 14.95 -19.91 6.78
CA LEU A 154 15.81 -19.14 7.65
C LEU A 154 17.26 -19.61 7.39
N VAL A 155 18.06 -18.74 6.81
CA VAL A 155 19.53 -18.76 6.91
C VAL A 155 19.97 -17.41 7.44
#